data_AF-A0A5B8M3Y4-F1
#
_entry.id   AF-A0A5B8M3Y4-F1
#
_cell.length_a   1.000
_cell.length_b   1.000
_cell.length_c   1.000
_cell.angle_alpha   90.00
_cell.angle_beta   90.00
_cell.angle_gamma   90.00
#
_symmetry.space_group_name_H-M   'P 1'
#
loop_
_entity.id
_entity.type
_entity.pdbx_description
1 polymer ?
#
loop_
_entity_poly.entity_id
_entity_poly.type
_entity_poly.pdbx_seq_one_letter_code
_entity_poly.pdbx_strand_id
1 'polypeptide(L)'
;MPDYAAEIEFLAPAFAGAEFRMLRRQLVPLLEQSCGVEQVRADRAARSITADVVVNAPSSSTAAAKAGSMARAAQAQTRKVRSGLITLRVELRRD
;
A
#
# COMPACT_ATOMS: atom_id res chain seq x y z
N MET A 1 -14.61 19.12 2.44
CA MET A 1 -14.64 17.66 2.67
C MET A 1 -13.47 17.32 3.57
N PRO A 2 -13.65 16.47 4.59
CA PRO A 2 -12.57 16.13 5.52
C PRO A 2 -11.49 15.28 4.84
N ASP A 3 -10.26 15.45 5.32
CA ASP A 3 -9.14 14.59 4.97
C ASP A 3 -9.03 13.46 6.00
N TYR A 4 -8.80 12.24 5.52
CA TYR A 4 -8.60 11.06 6.36
C TYR A 4 -7.22 10.48 6.12
N ALA A 5 -6.48 10.24 7.21
CA ALA A 5 -5.26 9.46 7.16
C ALA A 5 -5.58 7.97 7.06
N ALA A 6 -4.88 7.28 6.16
CA ALA A 6 -4.96 5.85 5.93
C ALA A 6 -3.55 5.27 5.90
N GLU A 7 -3.42 4.00 6.26
CA GLU A 7 -2.21 3.23 6.10
C GLU A 7 -2.54 2.01 5.22
N ILE A 8 -1.74 1.81 4.18
CA ILE A 8 -1.82 0.65 3.30
C ILE A 8 -0.56 -0.18 3.51
N GLU A 9 -0.73 -1.42 3.95
CA GLU A 9 0.37 -2.36 4.18
C GLU A 9 0.28 -3.54 3.20
N PHE A 10 1.40 -3.81 2.53
CA PHE A 10 1.62 -4.95 1.64
C PHE A 10 2.58 -5.92 2.33
N LEU A 11 2.05 -7.00 2.88
CA LEU A 11 2.79 -8.03 3.59
C LEU A 11 3.14 -9.18 2.64
N ALA A 12 4.42 -9.52 2.55
CA ALA A 12 4.93 -10.59 1.70
C ALA A 12 5.87 -11.54 2.48
N PRO A 13 5.43 -12.13 3.60
CA PRO A 13 6.30 -12.95 4.46
C PRO A 13 6.83 -14.19 3.73
N ALA A 14 6.10 -14.72 2.74
CA ALA A 14 6.50 -15.88 1.95
C ALA A 14 7.60 -15.59 0.90
N PHE A 15 7.95 -14.32 0.67
CA PHE A 15 8.86 -13.95 -0.42
C PHE A 15 10.31 -14.17 -0.04
N ALA A 16 11.09 -14.78 -0.93
CA ALA A 16 12.55 -14.77 -0.79
C ALA A 16 13.10 -13.34 -0.89
N GLY A 17 14.31 -13.10 -0.38
CA GLY A 17 14.90 -11.75 -0.38
C GLY A 17 15.08 -11.14 -1.78
N ALA A 18 15.24 -11.95 -2.83
CA ALA A 18 15.26 -11.46 -4.21
C ALA A 18 13.87 -11.04 -4.71
N GLU A 19 12.83 -11.81 -4.37
CA GLU A 19 11.44 -11.52 -4.73
C GLU A 19 10.94 -10.26 -4.02
N PHE A 20 11.24 -10.12 -2.72
CA PHE A 20 10.87 -8.92 -1.98
C PHE A 20 11.59 -7.68 -2.52
N ARG A 21 12.86 -7.80 -2.92
CA ARG A 21 13.57 -6.70 -3.59
C ARG A 21 12.90 -6.31 -4.91
N MET A 22 12.40 -7.29 -5.68
CA MET A 22 11.67 -7.02 -6.92
C MET A 22 10.33 -6.34 -6.64
N LEU A 23 9.57 -6.83 -5.66
CA LEU A 23 8.33 -6.20 -5.21
C LEU A 23 8.58 -4.75 -4.81
N ARG A 24 9.58 -4.48 -3.95
CA ARG A 24 9.94 -3.12 -3.52
C ARG A 24 10.26 -2.20 -4.70
N ARG A 25 11.05 -2.68 -5.66
CA ARG A 25 11.43 -1.90 -6.86
C ARG A 25 10.25 -1.53 -7.74
N GLN A 26 9.17 -2.30 -7.71
CA GLN A 26 7.96 -2.00 -8.48
C GLN A 26 6.96 -1.17 -7.67
N LEU A 27 6.68 -1.58 -6.43
CA LEU A 27 5.60 -1.03 -5.63
C LEU A 27 5.93 0.35 -5.07
N VAL A 28 7.16 0.59 -4.61
CA VAL A 28 7.53 1.88 -3.99
C VAL A 28 7.38 3.04 -4.98
N PRO A 29 7.93 3.00 -6.21
CA PRO A 29 7.71 4.08 -7.17
C PRO A 29 6.24 4.28 -7.55
N LEU A 30 5.46 3.20 -7.65
CA LEU A 30 4.02 3.28 -7.96
C LEU A 30 3.24 4.01 -6.86
N LEU A 31 3.57 3.74 -5.60
CA LEU A 31 2.95 4.39 -4.45
C LEU A 31 3.42 5.84 -4.35
N GLU A 32 4.71 6.13 -4.47
CA GLU A 32 5.23 7.51 -4.43
C GLU A 32 4.67 8.40 -5.55
N GLN A 33 4.33 7.85 -6.72
CA GLN A 33 3.69 8.58 -7.82
C GLN A 33 2.18 8.76 -7.63
N SER A 34 1.57 8.06 -6.66
CA SER A 34 0.14 8.14 -6.42
C SER A 34 -0.20 9.39 -5.62
N CYS A 35 -1.09 10.24 -6.16
CA CYS A 35 -1.58 11.41 -5.45
C CYS A 35 -2.19 11.00 -4.10
N GLY A 36 -1.74 11.67 -3.03
CA GLY A 36 -2.22 11.43 -1.67
C GLY A 36 -1.35 10.49 -0.84
N VAL A 37 -0.32 9.83 -1.41
CA VAL A 37 0.69 9.13 -0.60
C VAL A 37 1.67 10.15 -0.03
N GLU A 38 1.76 10.23 1.30
CA GLU A 38 2.69 11.14 1.98
C GLU A 38 4.05 10.48 2.20
N GLN A 39 4.04 9.20 2.54
CA GLN A 39 5.25 8.47 2.85
C GLN A 39 5.12 7.00 2.47
N VAL A 40 6.21 6.44 1.95
CA VAL A 40 6.34 4.99 1.73
C VAL A 40 7.52 4.49 2.55
N ARG A 41 7.31 3.40 3.29
CA ARG A 41 8.31 2.72 4.11
C ARG A 41 8.37 1.26 3.69
N ALA A 42 9.56 0.69 3.65
CA ALA A 42 9.75 -0.73 3.35
C ALA A 42 10.59 -1.38 4.43
N ASP A 43 10.02 -2.39 5.09
CA ASP A 43 10.72 -3.21 6.07
C ASP A 43 11.18 -4.50 5.41
N ARG A 44 12.49 -4.68 5.33
CA ARG A 44 13.11 -5.89 4.78
C ARG A 44 13.02 -7.09 5.71
N ALA A 45 13.05 -6.87 7.03
CA ALA A 45 12.98 -7.95 8.01
C ALA A 45 11.56 -8.52 8.06
N ALA A 46 10.55 -7.64 8.16
CA ALA A 46 9.14 -8.03 8.13
C ALA A 46 8.63 -8.40 6.72
N ARG A 47 9.40 -8.08 5.67
CA ARG A 47 8.99 -8.21 4.25
C ARG A 47 7.67 -7.50 3.99
N SER A 48 7.58 -6.25 4.47
CA SER A 48 6.41 -5.40 4.33
C SER A 48 6.74 -4.08 3.62
N ILE A 49 5.77 -3.54 2.89
CA ILE A 49 5.82 -2.18 2.36
C ILE A 49 4.56 -1.47 2.84
N THR A 50 4.76 -0.33 3.48
CA THR A 50 3.70 0.46 4.09
C THR A 50 3.66 1.83 3.42
N ALA A 51 2.47 2.29 3.07
CA ALA A 51 2.24 3.64 2.56
C ALA A 51 1.24 4.37 3.45
N ASP A 52 1.66 5.52 3.95
CA ASP A 52 0.81 6.50 4.60
C ASP A 52 0.13 7.33 3.51
N VAL A 53 -1.20 7.39 3.54
CA VAL A 53 -2.04 8.02 2.51
C VAL A 53 -3.05 8.97 3.14
N VAL A 54 -3.15 10.19 2.59
CA VAL A 54 -4.22 11.14 2.88
C VAL A 54 -5.29 11.04 1.81
N VAL A 55 -6.52 10.80 2.25
CA VAL A 55 -7.68 10.61 1.39
C VAL A 55 -8.73 11.64 1.71
N ASN A 56 -8.97 12.54 0.76
CA ASN A 56 -10.13 13.42 0.81
C ASN A 56 -11.40 12.63 0.41
N ALA A 57 -12.37 12.56 1.32
CA ALA A 57 -13.63 11.82 1.14
C ALA A 57 -14.77 12.42 2.00
N PRO A 58 -16.05 12.22 1.61
CA PRO A 58 -17.18 12.71 2.40
C PRO A 58 -17.40 11.96 3.73
N SER A 59 -16.86 10.75 3.87
CA SER A 59 -17.01 9.91 5.06
C SER A 59 -15.82 8.95 5.21
N SER A 60 -15.64 8.42 6.42
CA SER A 60 -14.58 7.42 6.69
C SER A 60 -14.79 6.13 5.90
N SER A 61 -16.04 5.67 5.70
CA SER A 61 -16.30 4.46 4.91
C SER A 61 -15.86 4.64 3.44
N THR A 62 -16.12 5.82 2.86
CA THR A 62 -15.64 6.14 1.50
C THR A 62 -14.13 6.30 1.45
N ALA A 63 -13.50 6.88 2.49
CA ALA A 63 -12.05 6.95 2.59
C ALA A 63 -11.39 5.56 2.60
N ALA A 64 -11.91 4.63 3.41
CA ALA A 64 -11.43 3.25 3.46
C ALA A 64 -11.59 2.53 2.12
N ALA A 65 -12.72 2.71 1.44
CA ALA A 65 -12.96 2.14 0.12
C ALA A 65 -11.98 2.68 -0.93
N LYS A 66 -11.69 3.99 -0.90
CA LYS A 66 -10.74 4.64 -1.82
C LYS A 66 -9.30 4.18 -1.57
N ALA A 67 -8.85 4.15 -0.31
CA ALA A 67 -7.55 3.59 0.06
C ALA A 67 -7.43 2.11 -0.34
N GLY A 68 -8.47 1.31 -0.10
CA GLY A 68 -8.52 -0.11 -0.51
C GLY A 68 -8.55 -0.33 -2.02
N SER A 69 -9.10 0.62 -2.79
CA SER A 69 -9.02 0.59 -4.25
C SER A 69 -7.60 0.91 -4.74
N MET A 70 -6.94 1.92 -4.16
CA MET A 70 -5.55 2.25 -4.45
C MET A 70 -4.60 1.08 -4.17
N ALA A 71 -4.76 0.44 -3.01
CA ALA A 71 -3.98 -0.73 -2.62
C ALA A 71 -4.06 -1.87 -3.64
N ARG A 72 -5.29 -2.20 -4.07
CA ARG A 72 -5.55 -3.25 -5.06
C ARG A 72 -5.03 -2.87 -6.44
N ALA A 73 -5.17 -1.61 -6.85
CA ALA A 73 -4.61 -1.12 -8.11
C ALA A 73 -3.08 -1.24 -8.14
N ALA A 74 -2.40 -0.84 -7.07
CA ALA A 74 -0.95 -0.98 -6.94
C ALA A 74 -0.53 -2.47 -6.97
N GLN A 75 -1.24 -3.35 -6.25
CA GLN A 75 -0.97 -4.80 -6.28
C GLN A 75 -1.14 -5.37 -7.69
N ALA A 76 -2.21 -5.02 -8.41
CA ALA A 76 -2.48 -5.48 -9.76
C ALA A 76 -1.39 -5.05 -10.78
N GLN A 77 -0.71 -3.94 -10.52
CA GLN A 77 0.36 -3.43 -11.38
C GLN A 77 1.72 -4.10 -11.14
N THR A 78 1.90 -4.84 -10.04
CA THR A 78 3.15 -5.58 -9.76
C THR A 78 3.33 -6.79 -10.69
N ARG A 79 3.91 -6.55 -11.87
CA ARG A 79 4.16 -7.60 -12.88
C ARG A 79 5.28 -8.53 -12.44
N LYS A 80 5.15 -9.83 -12.72
CA LYS A 80 6.13 -10.89 -12.39
C LYS A 80 6.31 -11.14 -10.88
N VAL A 81 5.58 -10.44 -10.04
CA VAL A 81 5.49 -10.73 -8.62
C VAL A 81 4.33 -11.69 -8.39
N ARG A 82 4.49 -12.67 -7.50
CA ARG A 82 3.41 -13.57 -7.08
C ARG A 82 2.42 -12.80 -6.20
N SER A 83 1.58 -11.97 -6.83
CA SER A 83 0.66 -11.06 -6.14
C SER A 83 -0.33 -11.79 -5.22
N GLY A 84 -0.70 -13.04 -5.54
CA GLY A 84 -1.53 -13.89 -4.67
C GLY A 84 -0.88 -14.33 -3.35
N LEU A 85 0.41 -14.07 -3.17
CA LEU A 85 1.15 -14.30 -1.93
C LEU A 85 1.35 -13.00 -1.11
N ILE A 86 0.79 -11.87 -1.58
CA ILE A 86 0.81 -10.58 -0.88
C ILE A 86 -0.49 -10.44 -0.11
N THR A 87 -0.39 -10.26 1.19
CA THR A 87 -1.52 -9.90 2.04
C THR A 87 -1.64 -8.38 2.07
N LEU A 88 -2.84 -7.87 1.78
CA LEU A 88 -3.17 -6.46 1.86
C LEU A 88 -3.86 -6.15 3.19
N ARG A 89 -3.40 -5.12 3.88
CA ARG A 89 -4.08 -4.53 5.03
C ARG A 89 -4.25 -3.03 4.81
N VAL A 90 -5.44 -2.52 5.10
CA VAL A 90 -5.77 -1.10 4.95
C VAL A 90 -6.47 -0.65 6.21
N GLU A 91 -5.90 0.34 6.89
CA GLU A 91 -6.44 0.88 8.13
C GLU A 91 -6.59 2.39 8.02
N LEU A 92 -7.71 2.92 8.50
CA LEU A 92 -7.85 4.35 8.66
C LEU A 92 -7.30 4.73 10.03
N ARG A 93 -6.35 5.68 10.03
CA ARG A 93 -5.90 6.31 11.26
C ARG A 93 -6.92 7.39 11.63
N ARG A 94 -7.47 7.28 12.84
CA ARG A 94 -8.16 8.39 13.47
C ARG A 94 -7.11 9.19 14.22
N ASP A 95 -6.82 10.38 13.72
CA ASP A 95 -6.25 11.45 14.55
C ASP A 95 -7.31 11.94 15.56
#